data_AF-W5MEE7-F1
#
_entry.id   AF-W5MEE7-F1
#
_cell.length_a   1.000
_cell.length_b   1.000
_cell.length_c   1.000
_cell.angle_alpha   90.00
_cell.angle_beta   90.00
_cell.angle_gamma   90.00
#
_symmetry.space_group_name_H-M   'P 1'
#
loop_
_entity.id
_entity.type
_entity.pdbx_description
1 polymer ?
#
loop_
_entity_poly.entity_id
_entity_poly.type
_entity_poly.pdbx_seq_one_letter_code
_entity_poly.pdbx_strand_id
1 'polypeptide(L)'
;MEPYLGFSSHDFENDARFQKGLKTLNITGETQENILKMKIFYYNRFVQPIDLEGYRKWQSARTPQSDRGEQACSSPHRDVNPQTLQETPWASDPTSATQPRSPDAEGSLLSFAEVFQLIQCGKEVPGLQKLNISPCQQSPTVSQMSRRPKPWEGKS
;
A
#
# COMPACT_ATOMS: atom_id res chain seq x y z
N MET A 1 18.16 19.91 -11.85
CA MET A 1 18.53 19.31 -10.55
C MET A 1 17.91 20.04 -9.34
N GLU A 2 17.25 21.19 -9.54
CA GLU A 2 16.45 21.91 -8.53
C GLU A 2 15.47 21.05 -7.68
N PRO A 3 14.73 20.06 -8.23
CA PRO A 3 13.69 19.35 -7.47
C PRO A 3 14.25 18.59 -6.26
N TYR A 4 15.43 17.98 -6.43
CA TYR A 4 16.07 17.16 -5.42
C TYR A 4 16.67 18.00 -4.29
N LEU A 5 17.10 19.22 -4.61
CA LEU A 5 17.57 20.17 -3.62
C LEU A 5 16.40 20.65 -2.75
N GLY A 6 15.27 21.00 -3.38
CA GLY A 6 14.03 21.36 -2.66
C GLY A 6 13.56 20.25 -1.72
N PHE A 7 13.57 19.00 -2.19
CA PHE A 7 13.24 17.84 -1.35
C PHE A 7 14.21 17.67 -0.18
N SER A 8 15.52 17.81 -0.42
CA SER A 8 16.54 17.65 0.61
C SER A 8 16.54 18.75 1.67
N SER A 9 16.02 19.94 1.33
CA SER A 9 15.87 21.07 2.25
C SER A 9 14.50 21.12 2.94
N HIS A 10 13.57 20.23 2.58
CA HIS A 10 12.24 20.21 3.17
C HIS A 10 12.28 19.71 4.61
N ASP A 11 11.70 20.48 5.54
CA ASP A 11 11.69 20.16 6.97
C ASP A 11 10.53 19.20 7.32
N PHE A 12 10.75 17.92 7.08
CA PHE A 12 9.80 16.86 7.43
C PHE A 12 9.64 16.66 8.94
N GLU A 13 10.58 17.11 9.76
CA GLU A 13 10.54 16.89 11.21
C GLU A 13 9.56 17.86 11.88
N ASN A 14 9.50 19.11 11.41
CA ASN A 14 8.54 20.10 11.91
C ASN A 14 7.20 20.13 11.15
N ASP A 15 7.06 19.39 10.06
CA ASP A 15 5.78 19.30 9.34
C ASP A 15 4.75 18.46 10.13
N ALA A 16 3.81 19.15 10.78
CA ALA A 16 2.77 18.54 11.59
C ALA A 16 1.88 17.53 10.83
N ARG A 17 1.66 17.72 9.52
CA ARG A 17 0.83 16.81 8.72
C ARG A 17 1.59 15.52 8.45
N PHE A 18 2.86 15.65 8.06
CA PHE A 18 3.73 14.50 7.84
C PHE A 18 3.92 13.69 9.13
N GLN A 19 4.26 14.36 10.24
CA GLN A 19 4.48 13.71 11.54
C GLN A 19 3.22 13.02 12.07
N LYS A 20 2.04 13.63 11.90
CA LYS A 20 0.77 13.00 12.25
C LYS A 20 0.51 11.74 11.42
N GLY A 21 0.80 11.79 10.11
CA GLY A 21 0.72 10.63 9.22
C GLY A 21 1.66 9.51 9.63
N LEU A 22 2.91 9.86 9.94
CA LEU A 22 3.95 8.92 10.37
C LEU A 22 3.57 8.20 11.67
N LYS A 23 2.95 8.90 12.64
CA LYS A 23 2.47 8.30 13.90
C LYS A 23 1.27 7.38 13.73
N THR A 24 0.46 7.57 12.69
CA THR A 24 -0.73 6.74 12.42
C THR A 24 -0.34 5.42 11.78
N LEU A 25 0.67 5.46 10.91
CA LEU A 25 1.26 4.29 10.29
C LEU A 25 2.23 3.69 11.30
N ASN A 26 1.77 2.78 12.16
CA ASN A 26 2.62 2.08 13.14
C ASN A 26 3.55 1.08 12.39
N ILE A 27 4.50 1.59 11.61
CA ILE A 27 5.34 0.80 10.72
C ILE A 27 6.24 -0.08 11.57
N THR A 28 6.01 -1.38 11.50
CA THR A 28 6.71 -2.49 12.19
C THR A 28 8.18 -2.66 11.78
N GLY A 29 8.80 -1.62 11.21
CA GLY A 29 10.17 -1.59 10.73
C GLY A 29 10.53 -0.21 10.20
N GLU A 30 10.90 0.70 11.11
CA GLU A 30 11.48 2.02 10.81
C GLU A 30 12.88 1.87 10.19
N THR A 31 12.92 1.38 8.96
CA THR A 31 14.13 1.44 8.14
C THR A 31 14.22 2.82 7.51
N GLN A 32 15.44 3.33 7.32
CA GLN A 32 15.65 4.59 6.61
C GLN A 32 15.06 4.57 5.20
N GLU A 33 14.98 3.40 4.55
CA GLU A 33 14.30 3.23 3.27
C GLU A 33 12.81 3.51 3.34
N ASN A 34 12.11 2.98 4.34
CA ASN A 34 10.67 3.19 4.50
C ASN A 34 10.35 4.66 4.78
N ILE A 35 11.16 5.29 5.63
CA ILE A 35 11.05 6.74 5.92
C ILE A 35 11.30 7.55 4.65
N LEU A 36 12.33 7.22 3.86
CA LEU A 36 12.63 7.91 2.61
C LEU A 36 11.49 7.78 1.58
N LYS A 37 10.93 6.57 1.42
CA LYS A 37 9.77 6.33 0.56
C LYS A 37 8.57 7.17 0.99
N MET A 38 8.32 7.27 2.30
CA MET A 38 7.24 8.10 2.84
C MET A 38 7.46 9.59 2.58
N LYS A 39 8.69 10.08 2.82
CA LYS A 39 9.08 11.48 2.54
C LYS A 39 8.84 11.80 1.07
N ILE A 40 9.25 10.93 0.15
CA ILE A 40 9.03 11.10 -1.31
C ILE A 40 7.55 11.07 -1.67
N PHE A 41 6.78 10.11 -1.15
CA PHE A 41 5.34 10.03 -1.41
C PHE A 41 4.62 11.31 -0.98
N TYR A 42 4.91 11.79 0.23
CA TYR A 42 4.34 13.03 0.76
C TYR A 42 4.72 14.24 -0.11
N TYR A 43 6.02 14.38 -0.41
CA TYR A 43 6.52 15.51 -1.20
C TYR A 43 5.92 15.53 -2.61
N ASN A 44 5.77 14.36 -3.25
CA ASN A 44 5.11 14.22 -4.55
C ASN A 44 3.64 14.58 -4.49
N ARG A 45 2.97 14.31 -3.37
CA ARG A 45 1.54 14.57 -3.20
C ARG A 45 1.22 16.05 -2.96
N PHE A 46 2.10 16.79 -2.29
CA PHE A 46 1.79 18.12 -1.76
C PHE A 46 2.74 19.25 -2.18
N VAL A 47 3.97 18.95 -2.63
CA VAL A 47 4.97 19.96 -2.94
C VAL A 47 5.34 19.93 -4.43
N GLN A 48 6.05 18.90 -4.86
CA GLN A 48 6.50 18.75 -6.23
C GLN A 48 6.86 17.28 -6.52
N PRO A 49 6.51 16.74 -7.71
CA PRO A 49 6.90 15.39 -8.06
C PRO A 49 8.42 15.26 -8.22
N ILE A 50 8.96 14.25 -7.54
CA ILE A 50 10.33 13.77 -7.67
C ILE A 50 10.33 12.24 -7.72
N ASP A 51 11.36 11.68 -8.35
CA ASP A 51 11.53 10.23 -8.42
C ASP A 51 12.51 9.72 -7.36
N LEU A 52 12.23 8.53 -6.81
CA LEU A 52 13.06 7.88 -5.80
C LEU A 52 14.41 7.45 -6.37
N GLU A 53 14.43 6.86 -7.57
CA GLU A 53 15.68 6.43 -8.20
C GLU A 53 16.53 7.63 -8.61
N GLY A 54 15.88 8.67 -9.16
CA GLY A 54 16.49 9.94 -9.47
C GLY A 54 17.14 10.62 -8.26
N TYR A 55 16.45 10.63 -7.12
CA TYR A 55 16.98 11.19 -5.87
C TYR A 55 18.17 10.38 -5.33
N ARG A 56 18.13 9.05 -5.39
CA ARG A 56 19.26 8.19 -5.00
C ARG A 56 20.51 8.45 -5.83
N LYS A 57 20.37 8.51 -7.15
CA LYS A 57 21.49 8.83 -8.05
C LYS A 57 22.08 10.19 -7.73
N TRP A 58 21.24 11.17 -7.45
CA TRP A 58 21.66 12.51 -7.04
C TRP A 58 22.37 12.52 -5.69
N GLN A 59 21.94 11.72 -4.71
CA GLN A 59 22.65 11.56 -3.44
C GLN A 59 24.04 10.93 -3.66
N SER A 60 24.13 9.84 -4.42
CA SER A 60 25.40 9.15 -4.71
C SER A 60 26.41 10.05 -5.43
N ALA A 61 25.95 10.94 -6.31
CA ALA A 61 26.82 11.91 -6.98
C ALA A 61 27.32 13.04 -6.07
N ARG A 62 26.71 13.24 -4.89
CA ARG A 62 27.05 14.30 -3.93
C ARG A 62 27.83 13.82 -2.73
N THR A 63 27.90 12.51 -2.49
CA THR A 63 28.84 11.95 -1.52
C THR A 63 30.24 12.03 -2.13
N PRO A 64 31.16 12.86 -1.61
CA PRO A 64 32.55 12.82 -2.07
C PRO A 64 33.09 11.46 -1.62
N GLN A 65 33.23 10.55 -2.57
CA GLN A 65 33.93 9.30 -2.36
C GLN A 65 35.36 9.67 -1.99
N SER A 66 35.72 9.47 -0.72
CA SER A 66 37.09 9.58 -0.24
C SER A 66 37.98 8.70 -1.11
N ASP A 67 38.80 9.34 -1.93
CA ASP A 67 39.84 8.72 -2.74
C ASP A 67 40.86 8.00 -1.83
N ARG A 68 41.00 6.68 -1.99
CA ARG A 68 42.30 6.00 -2.13
C ARG A 68 42.14 4.54 -2.57
N GLY A 69 42.57 4.26 -3.81
CA GLY A 69 43.21 2.99 -4.21
C GLY A 69 42.40 2.01 -5.06
N GLU A 70 42.57 2.10 -6.39
CA GLU A 70 42.96 1.04 -7.36
C GLU A 70 42.56 -0.43 -7.08
N GLN A 71 42.19 -1.31 -8.02
CA GLN A 71 42.16 -1.35 -9.47
C GLN A 71 41.50 -2.69 -9.87
N ALA A 72 41.19 -2.81 -11.16
CA ALA A 72 41.15 -4.03 -11.97
C ALA A 72 39.77 -4.62 -12.33
N CYS A 73 39.62 -4.66 -13.65
CA CYS A 73 38.58 -5.20 -14.49
C CYS A 73 38.32 -6.70 -14.22
N SER A 74 37.07 -7.13 -14.36
CA SER A 74 36.70 -8.38 -15.06
C SER A 74 35.18 -8.48 -15.17
N SER A 75 34.65 -8.31 -16.38
CA SER A 75 33.50 -9.12 -16.82
C SER A 75 34.01 -10.54 -17.12
N PRO A 76 33.21 -11.60 -16.90
CA PRO A 76 32.20 -11.96 -17.90
C PRO A 76 30.87 -12.50 -17.35
N HIS A 77 29.79 -12.13 -18.04
CA HIS A 77 28.67 -12.97 -18.51
C HIS A 77 28.32 -14.26 -17.73
N ARG A 78 27.11 -14.31 -17.15
CA ARG A 78 26.20 -15.48 -17.26
C ARG A 78 24.73 -15.05 -17.23
N ASP A 79 23.99 -15.48 -18.26
CA ASP A 79 22.55 -15.67 -18.32
C ASP A 79 21.92 -16.17 -17.01
N VAL A 80 20.76 -15.63 -16.63
CA VAL A 80 19.51 -16.39 -16.35
C VAL A 80 18.30 -15.44 -16.38
N ASN A 81 17.46 -15.64 -17.40
CA ASN A 81 15.98 -15.65 -17.45
C ASN A 81 15.12 -14.51 -16.82
N PRO A 82 14.24 -13.84 -17.60
CA PRO A 82 13.34 -12.81 -17.11
C PRO A 82 11.93 -13.36 -16.80
N GLN A 83 11.55 -13.49 -15.54
CA GLN A 83 10.14 -13.49 -15.15
C GLN A 83 9.98 -12.97 -13.72
N THR A 84 9.22 -11.88 -13.56
CA THR A 84 8.02 -11.83 -12.69
C THR A 84 7.59 -10.38 -12.47
N LEU A 85 6.52 -10.00 -13.16
CA LEU A 85 5.58 -8.95 -12.78
C LEU A 85 4.88 -9.35 -11.48
N GLN A 86 5.03 -8.58 -10.40
CA GLN A 86 4.05 -8.51 -9.30
C GLN A 86 4.10 -7.06 -8.80
N GLU A 87 3.20 -6.19 -9.26
CA GLU A 87 1.80 -6.04 -8.82
C GLU A 87 1.66 -5.85 -7.30
N THR A 88 1.39 -4.58 -6.98
CA THR A 88 1.09 -3.94 -5.70
C THR A 88 -0.05 -4.58 -4.92
N PRO A 89 0.09 -4.70 -3.58
CA PRO A 89 -1.05 -4.76 -2.68
C PRO A 89 -1.28 -3.43 -1.95
N TRP A 90 -2.41 -2.82 -2.29
CA TRP A 90 -3.12 -1.77 -1.58
C TRP A 90 -3.43 -2.19 -0.13
N ALA A 91 -3.05 -1.33 0.81
CA ALA A 91 -3.36 -1.45 2.22
C ALA A 91 -4.85 -1.20 2.49
N SER A 92 -5.43 -1.90 3.44
CA SER A 92 -6.66 -1.47 4.11
C SER A 92 -6.56 -1.76 5.60
N ASP A 93 -6.62 -0.68 6.35
CA ASP A 93 -6.59 -0.52 7.80
C ASP A 93 -7.53 -1.46 8.57
N PRO A 94 -7.18 -1.86 9.81
CA PRO A 94 -8.17 -2.18 10.81
C PRO A 94 -8.40 -0.95 11.72
N THR A 95 -9.53 -0.28 11.50
CA THR A 95 -10.12 0.66 12.47
C THR A 95 -10.60 -0.15 13.67
N SER A 96 -10.02 0.12 14.83
CA SER A 96 -10.47 -0.39 16.13
C SER A 96 -11.80 0.27 16.49
N ALA A 97 -12.88 -0.51 16.45
CA ALA A 97 -14.16 -0.15 17.06
C ALA A 97 -14.57 -1.26 18.03
N THR A 98 -14.62 -0.89 19.30
CA THR A 98 -15.03 -1.64 20.48
C THR A 98 -16.37 -2.36 20.30
N GLN A 99 -16.41 -3.68 20.51
CA GLN A 99 -17.60 -4.44 20.88
C GLN A 99 -17.27 -5.66 21.78
N PRO A 100 -18.24 -6.14 22.58
CA PRO A 100 -17.99 -6.92 23.78
C PRO A 100 -17.61 -8.38 23.50
N ARG A 101 -16.62 -8.82 24.27
CA ARG A 101 -16.03 -10.16 24.32
C ARG A 101 -17.10 -11.24 24.54
N SER A 102 -17.20 -12.17 23.59
CA SER A 102 -17.76 -13.52 23.82
C SER A 102 -16.60 -14.48 24.13
N PRO A 103 -16.76 -15.45 25.04
CA PRO A 103 -15.71 -16.39 25.38
C PRO A 103 -15.88 -17.67 24.56
N ASP A 104 -15.25 -17.76 23.40
CA ASP A 104 -14.75 -19.04 22.85
C ASP A 104 -13.84 -18.76 21.64
N ALA A 105 -12.73 -19.50 21.53
CA ALA A 105 -11.63 -19.35 20.59
C ALA A 105 -10.69 -18.13 20.80
N GLU A 106 -9.76 -18.29 21.74
CA GLU A 106 -8.50 -17.53 21.79
C GLU A 106 -7.79 -17.65 20.43
N GLY A 107 -7.73 -16.52 19.71
CA GLY A 107 -7.24 -16.43 18.34
C GLY A 107 -5.73 -16.60 18.23
N SER A 108 -5.29 -17.85 18.07
CA SER A 108 -3.99 -18.12 17.44
C SER A 108 -4.04 -17.58 16.01
N LEU A 109 -3.19 -16.63 15.69
CA LEU A 109 -3.08 -16.07 14.34
C LEU A 109 -2.61 -17.18 13.39
N LEU A 110 -3.54 -17.77 12.64
CA LEU A 110 -3.25 -18.76 11.63
C LEU A 110 -2.53 -18.12 10.45
N SER A 111 -1.58 -18.83 9.86
CA SER A 111 -0.97 -18.43 8.59
C SER A 111 -1.98 -18.55 7.44
N PHE A 112 -1.70 -17.86 6.33
CA PHE A 112 -2.53 -17.93 5.12
C PHE A 112 -2.71 -19.36 4.61
N ALA A 113 -1.66 -20.19 4.67
CA ALA A 113 -1.70 -21.57 4.22
C ALA A 113 -2.67 -22.42 5.06
N GLU A 114 -2.70 -22.21 6.37
CA GLU A 114 -3.61 -22.90 7.28
C GLU A 114 -5.06 -22.47 7.05
N VAL A 115 -5.30 -21.15 6.89
CA VAL A 115 -6.63 -20.63 6.56
C VAL A 115 -7.13 -21.24 5.23
N PHE A 116 -6.25 -21.31 4.22
CA PHE A 116 -6.59 -21.94 2.94
C PHE A 116 -6.93 -23.43 3.11
N GLN A 117 -6.15 -24.16 3.90
CA GLN A 117 -6.44 -25.57 4.17
C GLN A 117 -7.78 -25.77 4.89
N LEU A 118 -8.11 -24.89 5.86
CA LEU A 118 -9.41 -24.93 6.53
C LEU A 118 -10.55 -24.75 5.52
N ILE A 119 -10.43 -23.81 4.59
CA ILE A 119 -11.40 -23.59 3.52
C ILE A 119 -11.53 -24.84 2.64
N GLN A 120 -10.41 -25.39 2.18
CA GLN A 120 -10.39 -26.57 1.32
C GLN A 120 -10.99 -27.82 1.98
N CYS A 121 -10.78 -27.98 3.29
CA CYS A 121 -11.37 -29.06 4.07
C CYS A 121 -12.81 -28.77 4.53
N GLY A 122 -13.37 -27.60 4.24
CA GLY A 122 -14.70 -27.18 4.70
C GLY A 122 -14.80 -26.95 6.20
N LYS A 123 -13.68 -26.69 6.87
CA LYS A 123 -13.61 -26.37 8.31
C LYS A 123 -13.85 -24.88 8.51
N GLU A 124 -14.41 -24.52 9.67
CA GLU A 124 -14.65 -23.13 10.02
C GLU A 124 -13.34 -22.38 10.25
N VAL A 125 -13.28 -21.13 9.78
CA VAL A 125 -12.14 -20.25 10.02
C VAL A 125 -12.33 -19.54 11.37
N PRO A 126 -11.39 -19.69 12.31
CA PRO A 126 -11.45 -19.01 13.61
C PRO A 126 -11.62 -17.50 13.46
N GLY A 127 -12.46 -16.90 14.31
CA GLY A 127 -12.74 -15.46 14.30
C GLY A 127 -13.80 -15.00 13.30
N LEU A 128 -14.35 -15.89 12.47
CA LEU A 128 -15.40 -15.53 11.51
C LEU A 128 -16.78 -15.55 12.19
N GLN A 129 -17.47 -14.40 12.20
CA GLN A 129 -18.84 -14.29 12.71
C GLN A 129 -19.86 -14.72 11.63
N LYS A 130 -20.65 -15.75 11.94
CA LYS A 130 -21.81 -16.15 11.11
C LYS A 130 -22.97 -15.20 11.37
N LEU A 131 -23.23 -14.29 10.43
CA LEU A 131 -24.41 -13.44 10.48
C LEU A 131 -25.67 -14.27 10.19
N ASN A 132 -26.69 -14.15 11.03
CA ASN A 132 -28.01 -14.71 10.77
C ASN A 132 -28.73 -13.83 9.74
N ILE A 133 -28.38 -14.01 8.46
CA ILE A 133 -29.05 -13.36 7.35
C ILE A 133 -29.92 -14.38 6.62
N SER A 134 -31.17 -14.00 6.37
CA SER A 134 -32.08 -14.77 5.54
C SER A 134 -32.16 -14.12 4.16
N PRO A 135 -32.09 -14.89 3.06
CA PRO A 135 -32.35 -14.35 1.74
C PRO A 135 -33.73 -13.70 1.70
N CYS A 136 -33.81 -12.42 1.32
CA CYS A 136 -35.08 -11.80 1.02
C CYS A 136 -35.51 -12.29 -0.37
N GLN A 137 -36.18 -13.45 -0.47
CA GLN A 137 -36.78 -13.97 -1.72
C GLN A 137 -37.93 -13.10 -2.26
N GLN A 138 -38.03 -11.84 -1.84
CA GLN A 138 -39.05 -10.91 -2.29
C GLN A 138 -38.73 -10.42 -3.71
N SER A 139 -39.76 -10.28 -4.53
CA SER A 139 -39.62 -9.65 -5.85
C SER A 139 -39.14 -8.20 -5.68
N PRO A 140 -38.20 -7.72 -6.51
CA PRO A 140 -37.73 -6.34 -6.43
C PRO A 140 -38.89 -5.35 -6.62
N THR A 141 -38.87 -4.25 -5.87
CA THR A 141 -39.83 -3.16 -6.06
C THR A 141 -39.63 -2.57 -7.45
N VAL A 142 -40.65 -2.68 -8.31
CA VAL A 142 -40.64 -2.06 -9.64
C VAL A 142 -40.59 -0.54 -9.51
N SER A 143 -39.75 0.10 -10.32
CA SER A 143 -39.68 1.57 -10.34
C SER A 143 -40.98 2.15 -10.91
N GLN A 144 -41.63 3.04 -10.15
CA GLN A 144 -42.75 3.86 -10.65
C GLN A 144 -42.28 5.20 -11.25
N MET A 145 -40.97 5.44 -11.32
CA MET A 145 -40.42 6.71 -11.78
C MET A 145 -40.38 6.78 -13.31
N SER A 146 -40.91 7.86 -13.89
CA SER A 146 -40.84 8.10 -15.34
C SER A 146 -39.39 8.21 -15.80
N ARG A 147 -38.99 7.40 -16.81
CA ARG A 147 -37.64 7.47 -17.39
C ARG A 147 -37.49 8.78 -18.15
N ARG A 148 -36.52 9.61 -17.75
CA ARG A 148 -36.11 10.76 -18.55
C ARG A 148 -35.42 10.25 -19.81
N PRO A 149 -35.91 10.63 -21.01
CA PRO A 149 -35.29 10.18 -22.24
C PRO A 149 -33.87 10.73 -22.32
N LYS A 150 -32.96 9.91 -22.85
CA LYS A 150 -31.60 10.36 -23.10
C LYS A 150 -31.61 11.37 -24.26
N PRO A 151 -30.70 12.34 -24.30
CA PRO A 151 -30.69 13.38 -25.34
C PRO A 151 -30.59 12.83 -26.78
N TRP A 152 -30.06 11.62 -26.94
CA TRP A 152 -29.91 10.92 -28.23
C TRP A 152 -31.11 10.04 -28.61
N GLU A 153 -32.17 9.98 -27.79
CA GLU A 153 -33.40 9.21 -28.08
C GLU A 153 -34.38 9.99 -28.98
N GLY A 154 -33.88 11.00 -29.71
CA GLY A 154 -34.66 11.84 -30.61
C GLY A 154 -34.99 11.17 -31.94
N LYS A 155 -36.29 10.85 -32.11
CA LYS A 155 -37.13 10.74 -33.31
C LYS A 155 -36.43 10.27 -34.61
N SER A 156 -36.53 8.96 -34.89
CA SER A 156 -36.57 8.49 -36.28
C SER A 156 -37.88 8.90 -36.97
#